data_AF-A0A947TEJ2-F1
#
_entry.id   AF-A0A947TEJ2-F1
#
_cell.length_a   1.000
_cell.length_b   1.000
_cell.length_c   1.000
_cell.angle_alpha   90.00
_cell.angle_beta   90.00
_cell.angle_gamma   90.00
#
_symmetry.space_group_name_H-M   'P 1'
#
loop_
_entity.id
_entity.type
_entity.pdbx_description
1 polymer ?
#
loop_
_entity_poly.entity_id
_entity_poly.type
_entity_poly.pdbx_seq_one_letter_code
_entity_poly.pdbx_strand_id
1 'polypeptide(L)'
;MAESFREMYRVLKPNRWATVVFSNSDDRVWESIQDTAYQAGFVIYGGKEFDKIQRSFKGIRGEKGKEKVISKDVLLNLHKPKTPQIRNRELTRIDDVEGFIRQQIKEHLQYLP
;
A
#
# COMPACT_ATOMS: atom_id res chain seq x y z
N MET A 1 -5.15 10.93 8.95
CA MET A 1 -4.50 10.02 7.98
C MET A 1 -4.04 10.75 6.72
N ALA A 2 -4.92 11.48 6.01
CA ALA A 2 -4.58 12.22 4.80
C ALA A 2 -3.40 13.21 4.95
N GLU A 3 -3.36 13.96 6.05
CA GLU A 3 -2.27 14.90 6.33
C GLU A 3 -0.92 14.19 6.50
N SER A 4 -0.90 13.03 7.17
CA SER A 4 0.30 12.23 7.37
C SER A 4 0.88 11.76 6.02
N PHE A 5 0.04 11.24 5.13
CA PHE A 5 0.48 10.83 3.79
C PHE A 5 0.95 12.00 2.94
N ARG A 6 0.26 13.15 3.02
CA ARG A 6 0.69 14.38 2.32
C ARG A 6 2.08 14.83 2.79
N GLU A 7 2.32 14.79 4.09
CA GLU A 7 3.60 15.17 4.66
C GLU A 7 4.71 14.17 4.30
N MET A 8 4.44 12.87 4.38
CA MET A 8 5.34 11.83 3.88
C MET A 8 5.71 12.06 2.42
N TYR A 9 4.73 12.37 1.56
CA TYR A 9 4.98 12.64 0.15
C TYR A 9 5.82 13.91 -0.05
N ARG A 10 5.56 14.97 0.74
CA ARG A 10 6.30 16.24 0.67
C ARG A 10 7.79 16.04 0.98
N VAL A 11 8.11 15.30 2.04
CA VAL A 11 9.50 15.12 2.52
C VAL A 11 10.28 14.07 1.72
N LEU A 12 9.60 13.08 1.14
CA LEU A 12 10.26 12.03 0.37
C LEU A 12 10.83 12.60 -0.94
N LYS A 13 12.09 12.27 -1.27
CA LYS A 13 12.69 12.68 -2.55
C LYS A 13 11.98 12.02 -3.73
N PRO A 14 11.90 12.65 -4.92
CA PRO A 14 11.34 12.02 -6.11
C PRO A 14 12.01 10.68 -6.43
N ASN A 15 11.25 9.73 -6.96
CA ASN A 15 11.71 8.38 -7.29
C ASN A 15 12.32 7.62 -6.10
N ARG A 16 11.67 7.72 -4.94
CA ARG A 16 12.02 6.99 -3.71
C ARG A 16 10.81 6.29 -3.14
N TRP A 17 11.09 5.38 -2.22
CA TRP A 17 10.13 4.47 -1.61
C TRP A 17 9.84 4.85 -0.17
N ALA A 18 8.64 4.52 0.28
CA ALA A 18 8.25 4.45 1.67
C ALA A 18 7.50 3.14 1.90
N THR A 19 7.68 2.52 3.07
CA THR A 19 6.94 1.31 3.46
C THR A 19 6.10 1.64 4.69
N VAL A 20 4.81 1.38 4.61
CA VAL A 20 3.87 1.56 5.73
C VAL A 20 3.45 0.20 6.25
N VAL A 21 3.58 0.00 7.56
CA VAL A 21 3.13 -1.20 8.25
C VAL A 21 1.98 -0.84 9.15
N PHE A 22 0.88 -1.57 9.06
CA PHE A 22 -0.26 -1.39 9.97
C PHE A 22 -0.89 -2.73 10.34
N SER A 23 -1.63 -2.73 11.44
CA SER A 23 -2.33 -3.90 11.98
C SER A 23 -3.76 -3.49 12.28
N ASN A 24 -4.70 -3.87 11.42
CA ASN A 24 -6.12 -3.58 11.61
C ASN A 24 -6.97 -4.64 10.89
N SER A 25 -8.09 -5.04 11.50
CA SER A 25 -9.03 -6.02 10.93
C SER A 25 -10.26 -5.38 10.26
N ASP A 26 -10.34 -4.05 10.23
CA ASP A 26 -11.43 -3.29 9.60
C ASP A 26 -11.03 -2.86 8.18
N ASP A 27 -11.75 -3.38 7.18
CA ASP A 27 -11.53 -3.09 5.76
C ASP A 27 -11.63 -1.59 5.46
N ARG A 28 -12.41 -0.81 6.22
CA ARG A 28 -12.54 0.65 6.05
C ARG A 28 -11.23 1.36 6.33
N VAL A 29 -10.41 0.83 7.26
CA VAL A 29 -9.09 1.37 7.56
C VAL A 29 -8.14 1.07 6.39
N TRP A 30 -8.23 -0.13 5.81
CA TRP A 30 -7.46 -0.51 4.63
C TRP A 30 -7.79 0.37 3.41
N GLU A 31 -9.08 0.58 3.13
CA GLU A 31 -9.55 1.48 2.07
C GLU A 31 -9.07 2.91 2.31
N SER A 32 -9.22 3.43 3.53
CA SER A 32 -8.78 4.77 3.89
C SER A 32 -7.27 4.96 3.71
N ILE A 33 -6.45 3.95 4.04
CA ILE A 33 -4.99 4.02 3.85
C ILE A 33 -4.65 4.13 2.37
N GLN A 34 -5.24 3.27 1.55
CA GLN A 34 -5.00 3.29 0.10
C GLN A 34 -5.45 4.60 -0.52
N ASP A 35 -6.67 5.04 -0.26
CA ASP A 35 -7.23 6.25 -0.85
C ASP A 35 -6.43 7.49 -0.46
N THR A 36 -6.04 7.62 0.81
CA THR A 36 -5.25 8.78 1.26
C THR A 36 -3.81 8.75 0.75
N ALA A 37 -3.19 7.58 0.60
CA ALA A 37 -1.87 7.45 -0.04
C ALA A 37 -1.93 7.85 -1.52
N TYR A 38 -2.96 7.40 -2.24
CA TYR A 38 -3.21 7.80 -3.63
C TYR A 38 -3.45 9.31 -3.77
N GLN A 39 -4.31 9.88 -2.92
CA GLN A 39 -4.58 11.33 -2.93
C GLN A 39 -3.33 12.16 -2.64
N ALA A 40 -2.38 11.64 -1.87
CA ALA A 40 -1.10 12.28 -1.63
C ALA A 40 -0.15 12.21 -2.84
N GLY A 41 -0.41 11.33 -3.81
CA GLY A 41 0.38 11.16 -5.04
C GLY A 41 1.28 9.93 -5.06
N PHE A 42 1.19 9.03 -4.07
CA PHE A 42 1.93 7.78 -4.08
C PHE A 42 1.33 6.77 -5.06
N VAL A 43 2.20 5.95 -5.66
CA VAL A 43 1.82 4.71 -6.34
C VAL A 43 2.00 3.55 -5.36
N ILE A 44 0.98 2.71 -5.22
CA ILE A 44 1.00 1.56 -4.30
C ILE A 44 1.51 0.32 -5.03
N TYR A 45 2.54 -0.32 -4.49
CA TYR A 45 3.15 -1.54 -5.01
C TYR A 45 2.94 -2.70 -4.03
N GLY A 46 1.75 -3.30 -4.12
CA GLY A 46 1.38 -4.51 -3.41
C GLY A 46 1.20 -4.36 -1.89
N GLY A 47 0.56 -5.38 -1.33
CA GLY A 47 0.46 -5.64 0.11
C GLY A 47 1.15 -6.97 0.42
N LYS A 48 2.04 -7.01 1.41
CA LYS A 48 2.56 -8.28 1.95
C LYS A 48 2.05 -8.46 3.37
N GLU A 49 1.60 -9.67 3.69
CA GLU A 49 1.42 -10.05 5.09
C GLU A 49 2.80 -10.13 5.76
N PHE A 50 2.96 -9.45 6.89
CA PHE A 50 4.12 -9.56 7.75
C PHE A 50 3.76 -10.43 8.95
N ASP A 51 4.37 -11.62 9.00
CA ASP A 51 4.24 -12.52 10.14
C ASP A 51 5.29 -12.16 11.21
N LYS A 52 4.80 -11.79 12.40
CA LYS A 52 5.66 -11.44 13.54
C LYS A 52 6.20 -12.72 14.17
N ILE A 53 7.42 -13.08 13.80
CA ILE A 53 8.15 -14.25 14.35
C ILE A 53 8.27 -14.16 15.88
N GLN A 54 8.45 -12.96 16.45
CA GLN A 54 8.42 -12.73 17.90
C GLN A 54 7.09 -12.09 18.33
N ARG A 55 6.25 -12.87 19.01
CA ARG A 55 4.93 -12.43 19.47
C ARG A 55 5.01 -11.67 20.79
N SER A 56 4.16 -10.67 20.97
CA SER A 56 4.00 -9.98 22.26
C SER A 56 3.31 -10.91 23.28
N PHE A 57 3.45 -10.62 24.59
CA PHE A 57 2.75 -11.35 25.65
C PHE A 57 1.22 -11.43 25.44
N LYS A 58 0.63 -10.42 24.78
CA LYS A 58 -0.79 -10.42 24.39
C LYS A 58 -1.06 -11.39 23.23
N GLY A 59 -0.18 -11.46 22.23
CA GLY A 59 -0.26 -12.44 21.14
C GLY A 59 -0.30 -13.89 21.60
N ILE A 60 0.43 -14.23 22.67
CA ILE A 60 0.41 -15.57 23.28
C ILE A 60 -0.93 -15.88 23.97
N ARG A 61 -1.59 -14.86 24.55
CA ARG A 61 -2.92 -15.03 25.17
C ARG A 61 -4.04 -15.14 24.14
N GLY A 62 -3.90 -14.46 23.00
CA GLY A 62 -4.87 -14.51 21.91
C GLY A 62 -4.96 -15.87 21.21
N GLU A 63 -3.82 -16.54 21.02
CA GLU A 63 -3.78 -17.91 20.46
C GLU A 63 -4.41 -18.96 21.40
N LYS A 64 -4.38 -18.70 22.71
CA LYS A 64 -5.09 -19.51 23.72
C LYS A 64 -6.59 -19.19 23.83
N GLY A 65 -7.14 -18.44 22.87
CA GLY A 65 -8.56 -18.09 22.80
C GLY A 65 -9.04 -17.11 23.88
N LYS A 66 -8.13 -16.48 24.63
CA LYS A 66 -8.48 -15.58 25.73
C LYS A 66 -8.69 -14.13 25.28
N GLU A 67 -8.16 -13.74 24.12
CA GLU A 67 -8.28 -12.39 23.54
C GLU A 67 -8.32 -12.47 21.99
N LYS A 68 -9.12 -11.63 21.32
CA LYS A 68 -9.02 -11.46 19.86
C LYS A 68 -7.77 -10.63 19.56
N VAL A 69 -6.68 -11.28 19.15
CA VAL A 69 -5.43 -10.60 18.78
C VAL A 69 -5.19 -10.74 17.29
N ILE A 70 -5.07 -9.59 16.62
CA ILE A 70 -4.72 -9.51 15.20
C ILE A 70 -3.26 -9.98 15.07
N SER A 71 -3.04 -11.09 14.38
CA SER A 71 -1.72 -11.74 14.27
C SER A 71 -0.93 -11.35 13.03
N LYS A 72 -1.55 -10.66 12.08
CA LYS A 72 -0.94 -10.31 10.79
C LYS A 72 -0.90 -8.81 10.61
N ASP A 73 0.28 -8.29 10.31
CA ASP A 73 0.44 -6.92 9.86
C ASP A 73 0.44 -6.89 8.33
N VAL A 74 0.00 -5.78 7.75
CA VAL A 74 0.07 -5.55 6.30
C VAL A 74 1.18 -4.53 6.02
N LEU A 75 2.14 -4.94 5.19
CA LEU A 75 3.17 -4.09 4.60
C LEU A 75 2.65 -3.52 3.28
N LEU A 76 2.63 -2.20 3.17
CA LEU A 76 2.29 -1.50 1.94
C LEU A 76 3.53 -0.75 1.44
N ASN A 77 3.98 -1.06 0.23
CA ASN A 77 5.07 -0.30 -0.40
C ASN A 77 4.48 0.84 -1.23
N LEU A 78 5.01 2.04 -1.00
CA LEU A 78 4.63 3.27 -1.65
C LEU A 78 5.81 3.82 -2.43
N HIS A 79 5.58 4.23 -3.66
CA HIS A 79 6.57 4.88 -4.50
C HIS A 79 6.16 6.30 -4.81
N LYS A 80 7.09 7.25 -4.66
CA LYS A 80 6.90 8.62 -5.13
C LYS A 80 7.39 8.70 -6.58
N PRO A 81 6.50 8.87 -7.56
CA PRO A 81 6.89 8.94 -8.96
C PRO A 81 7.72 10.20 -9.24
N LYS A 82 8.52 10.18 -10.31
CA LYS A 82 9.30 11.35 -10.74
C LYS A 82 8.39 12.50 -11.20
N THR A 83 7.29 12.14 -11.85
CA THR A 83 6.24 13.07 -12.28
C THR A 83 4.96 12.72 -11.53
N PRO A 84 4.24 13.69 -10.93
CA PRO A 84 2.98 13.43 -10.26
C PRO A 84 2.00 12.70 -11.19
N GLN A 85 1.45 11.57 -10.74
CA GLN A 85 0.39 10.87 -11.44
C GLN A 85 -0.95 11.35 -10.91
N ILE A 86 -1.83 11.80 -11.81
CA ILE A 86 -3.22 12.11 -11.47
C ILE A 86 -4.00 10.82 -11.72
N ARG A 87 -4.57 10.25 -10.66
CA ARG A 87 -5.47 9.11 -10.79
C ARG A 87 -6.79 9.61 -11.37
N ASN A 88 -6.94 9.51 -12.68
CA ASN A 88 -8.24 9.70 -13.32
C ASN A 88 -9.11 8.49 -12.99
N ARG A 89 -10.22 8.74 -12.29
CA ARG A 89 -11.21 7.72 -11.92
C ARG A 89 -12.21 7.46 -13.06
N GLU A 90 -12.07 8.16 -14.18
CA GLU A 90 -12.86 7.92 -15.37
C GLU A 90 -12.49 6.55 -15.96
N LEU A 91 -13.51 5.72 -16.16
CA LEU A 91 -13.36 4.44 -16.85
C LEU A 91 -13.19 4.73 -18.34
N THR A 92 -11.93 4.87 -18.78
CA THR A 92 -11.63 4.94 -20.21
C THR A 92 -11.89 3.58 -20.83
N ARG A 93 -12.67 3.54 -21.90
CA ARG A 93 -12.77 2.32 -22.72
C ARG A 93 -11.38 1.99 -23.25
N ILE A 94 -10.91 0.77 -22.98
CA ILE A 94 -9.64 0.27 -23.52
C ILE A 94 -9.97 -0.52 -24.78
N ASP A 95 -9.66 0.06 -25.94
CA ASP A 95 -9.91 -0.60 -27.23
C ASP A 95 -8.87 -1.69 -27.54
N ASP A 96 -7.62 -1.51 -27.09
CA ASP A 96 -6.54 -2.50 -27.18
C ASP A 96 -6.15 -3.01 -25.79
N VAL A 97 -6.81 -4.09 -25.36
CA VAL A 97 -6.57 -4.72 -24.07
C VAL A 97 -5.18 -5.36 -24.00
N GLU A 98 -4.71 -5.96 -25.09
CA GLU A 98 -3.41 -6.65 -25.09
C GLU A 98 -2.25 -5.65 -24.98
N GLY A 99 -2.29 -4.58 -25.77
CA GLY A 99 -1.31 -3.50 -25.68
C GLY A 99 -1.27 -2.86 -24.30
N PHE A 100 -2.44 -2.64 -23.70
CA PHE A 100 -2.55 -2.13 -22.33
C PHE A 100 -1.90 -3.07 -21.31
N ILE A 101 -2.24 -4.36 -21.33
CA ILE A 101 -1.66 -5.35 -20.41
C ILE A 101 -0.13 -5.42 -20.57
N ARG A 102 0.37 -5.46 -21.82
CA ARG A 102 1.82 -5.49 -22.10
C ARG A 102 2.52 -4.24 -21.56
N GLN A 103 1.91 -3.07 -21.67
CA GLN A 103 2.45 -1.83 -21.13
C GLN A 103 2.48 -1.84 -19.60
N GLN A 104 1.41 -2.28 -18.95
CA GLN A 104 1.35 -2.39 -17.49
C GLN A 104 2.38 -3.38 -16.94
N ILE A 105 2.59 -4.52 -17.62
CA ILE A 105 3.65 -5.47 -17.26
C ILE A 105 5.02 -4.80 -17.40
N LYS A 106 5.31 -4.15 -18.54
CA LYS A 106 6.59 -3.45 -18.74
C LYS A 106 6.88 -2.41 -17.67
N GLU A 107 5.88 -1.59 -17.33
CA GLU A 107 5.97 -0.61 -16.25
C GLU A 107 6.27 -1.29 -14.91
N HIS A 108 5.52 -2.34 -14.55
CA HIS A 108 5.76 -3.09 -13.33
C HIS A 108 7.18 -3.68 -13.24
N LEU A 109 7.69 -4.22 -14.35
CA LEU A 109 9.04 -4.80 -14.43
C LEU A 109 10.15 -3.77 -14.20
N GLN A 110 9.93 -2.46 -14.43
CA GLN A 110 10.92 -1.42 -14.15
C GLN A 110 11.20 -1.24 -12.65
N TYR A 111 10.33 -1.75 -11.79
CA TYR A 111 10.41 -1.60 -10.34
C TYR A 111 10.80 -2.89 -9.63
N LEU A 112 11.07 -3.98 -10.37
CA LEU A 112 11.63 -5.20 -9.80
C LEU A 112 13.13 -5.01 -9.49
N PRO A 113 13.63 -5.64 -8.41
CA PRO A 113 15.05 -5.65 -8.09
C PRO A 113 15.89 -6.41 -9.11
#